data_AF-A0A849VA38-F1
#
_entry.id   AF-A0A849VA38-F1
#
_cell.length_a   1.000
_cell.length_b   1.000
_cell.length_c   1.000
_cell.angle_alpha   90.00
_cell.angle_beta   90.00
_cell.angle_gamma   90.00
#
_symmetry.space_group_name_H-M   'P 1'
#
loop_
_entity.id
_entity.type
_entity.pdbx_description
1 polymer ?
#
loop_
_entity_poly.entity_id
_entity_poly.type
_entity_poly.pdbx_seq_one_letter_code
_entity_poly.pdbx_strand_id
1 'polypeptide(L)'
;MALVHFTQSETKREAAVRRAIISVVPDYFAWSVGDQERYRAAMPDEDRLRIRQVLLKILFEIKTTTSEDVEAALNSFNDEQHFLLNSTMLPLTGIGEDCLFLNECMAENTSLLDFETVYDYDYADHLFQESMRQKDDPAYIAKPYRGILYYRWARLHINGVFHYANLCLLAGYVNSKLEEFGFDKINEMIPHQYVDGKNHGKREGQGFIFAMRVDAGGLEAQLDELTERYYRYLSSRSEAILSDFDAKAPKRVYQVDVSREVEPHIDFIFTDTTALQAVRFRLFVKDCQAIKGDTEELEELIDKECQAAIGFLEQSHQDILTNFDPKVVKFRKKMKVVLTDAAAKDLL
;
A
#
# COMPACT_ATOMS: atom_id res chain seq x y z
N MET A 1 11.57 34.18 -1.44
CA MET A 1 10.36 34.22 -2.29
C MET A 1 9.52 32.94 -2.23
N ALA A 2 10.09 31.75 -1.98
CA ALA A 2 9.32 30.50 -1.83
C ALA A 2 8.37 30.46 -0.61
N LEU A 3 8.79 31.00 0.55
CA LEU A 3 7.96 31.04 1.77
C LEU A 3 6.64 31.84 1.60
N VAL A 4 6.64 32.92 0.82
CA VAL A 4 5.46 33.78 0.66
C VAL A 4 4.41 33.12 -0.24
N HIS A 5 4.83 32.36 -1.25
CA HIS A 5 3.92 31.59 -2.12
C HIS A 5 3.28 30.40 -1.39
N PHE A 6 4.01 29.72 -0.50
CA PHE A 6 3.46 28.65 0.35
C PHE A 6 2.34 29.18 1.27
N THR A 7 2.57 30.30 1.95
CA THR A 7 1.60 30.87 2.91
C THR A 7 0.30 31.39 2.29
N GLN A 8 0.34 31.92 1.05
CA GLN A 8 -0.87 32.35 0.33
C GLN A 8 -1.68 31.16 -0.23
N SER A 9 -1.01 30.08 -0.60
CA SER A 9 -1.66 28.84 -1.04
C SER A 9 -2.37 28.14 0.13
N GLU A 10 -1.74 28.11 1.31
CA GLU A 10 -2.29 27.52 2.53
C GLU A 10 -3.53 28.24 3.04
N THR A 11 -3.52 29.58 3.07
CA THR A 11 -4.69 30.39 3.47
C THR A 11 -5.88 30.24 2.50
N LYS A 12 -5.62 30.07 1.19
CA LYS A 12 -6.68 29.77 0.21
C LYS A 12 -7.27 28.38 0.41
N ARG A 13 -6.44 27.37 0.67
CA ARG A 13 -6.89 26.00 0.97
C ARG A 13 -7.74 25.95 2.24
N GLU A 14 -7.29 26.59 3.33
CA GLU A 14 -8.06 26.65 4.58
C GLU A 14 -9.42 27.33 4.37
N ALA A 15 -9.45 28.44 3.62
CA ALA A 15 -10.70 29.12 3.28
C ALA A 15 -11.63 28.25 2.42
N ALA A 16 -11.09 27.46 1.48
CA ALA A 16 -11.87 26.54 0.66
C ALA A 16 -12.49 25.43 1.52
N VAL A 17 -11.70 24.82 2.41
CA VAL A 17 -12.15 23.79 3.37
C VAL A 17 -13.28 24.32 4.25
N ARG A 18 -13.09 25.48 4.88
CA ARG A 18 -14.10 26.10 5.74
C ARG A 18 -15.40 26.36 4.99
N ARG A 19 -15.33 26.88 3.76
CA ARG A 19 -16.53 27.11 2.93
C ARG A 19 -17.23 25.81 2.56
N ALA A 20 -16.46 24.79 2.18
CA ALA A 20 -17.01 23.49 1.80
C ALA A 20 -17.78 22.86 2.97
N ILE A 21 -17.16 22.76 4.15
CA ILE A 21 -17.82 22.14 5.30
C ILE A 21 -19.02 22.96 5.79
N ILE A 22 -18.92 24.30 5.89
CA ILE A 22 -20.05 25.16 6.32
C ILE A 22 -21.26 25.04 5.36
N SER A 23 -21.02 24.84 4.07
CA SER A 23 -22.10 24.69 3.09
C SER A 23 -22.89 23.39 3.21
N VAL A 24 -22.32 22.39 3.88
CA VAL A 24 -22.93 21.07 4.10
C VAL A 24 -23.40 20.92 5.54
N VAL A 25 -22.56 21.30 6.50
CA VAL A 25 -22.80 21.29 7.94
C VAL A 25 -22.48 22.67 8.54
N PRO A 26 -23.46 23.60 8.56
CA PRO A 26 -23.23 24.98 9.01
C PRO A 26 -22.70 25.10 10.44
N ASP A 27 -23.13 24.21 11.33
CA ASP A 27 -22.79 24.23 12.76
C ASP A 27 -21.49 23.47 13.08
N TYR A 28 -20.77 22.94 12.08
CA TYR A 28 -19.58 22.09 12.29
C TYR A 28 -18.56 22.72 13.25
N PHE A 29 -18.26 24.02 13.08
CA PHE A 29 -17.31 24.73 13.93
C PHE A 29 -17.86 25.15 15.30
N ALA A 30 -19.16 25.00 15.55
CA ALA A 30 -19.77 25.16 16.86
C ALA A 30 -19.71 23.88 17.70
N TRP A 31 -19.45 22.73 17.09
CA TRP A 31 -19.31 21.45 17.77
C TRP A 31 -18.02 21.35 18.59
N SER A 32 -18.01 20.45 19.56
CA SER A 32 -16.77 20.11 20.29
C SER A 32 -15.75 19.47 19.34
N VAL A 33 -14.46 19.55 19.68
CA VAL A 33 -13.38 18.94 18.89
C VAL A 33 -13.62 17.43 18.69
N GLY A 34 -14.14 16.74 19.71
CA GLY A 34 -14.45 15.32 19.65
C GLY A 34 -15.64 15.00 18.73
N ASP A 35 -16.67 15.85 18.70
CA ASP A 35 -17.80 15.70 17.76
C ASP A 35 -17.37 15.97 16.32
N GLN A 36 -16.52 16.97 16.10
CA GLN A 36 -15.92 17.24 14.79
C GLN A 36 -15.10 16.02 14.33
N GLU A 37 -14.25 15.45 15.18
CA GLU A 37 -13.45 14.27 14.84
C GLU A 37 -14.34 13.05 14.51
N ARG A 38 -15.37 12.78 15.31
CA ARG A 38 -16.34 11.71 15.02
C ARG A 38 -17.01 11.89 13.66
N TYR A 39 -17.42 13.12 13.34
CA TYR A 39 -18.01 13.42 12.04
C TYR A 39 -17.01 13.21 10.90
N ARG A 40 -15.75 13.64 11.04
CA ARG A 40 -14.71 13.41 10.00
C ARG A 40 -14.48 11.93 9.74
N ALA A 41 -14.38 11.13 10.81
CA ALA A 41 -14.11 9.71 10.72
C ALA A 41 -15.27 8.89 10.14
N ALA A 42 -16.51 9.33 10.35
CA ALA A 42 -17.73 8.66 9.91
C ALA A 42 -18.58 9.53 8.96
N MET A 43 -17.92 10.38 8.16
CA MET A 43 -18.61 11.34 7.28
C MET A 43 -19.52 10.61 6.29
N PRO A 44 -20.82 10.93 6.23
CA PRO A 44 -21.74 10.33 5.27
C PRO A 44 -21.29 10.53 3.82
N ASP A 45 -21.54 9.55 2.95
CA ASP A 45 -21.13 9.61 1.54
C ASP A 45 -21.76 10.79 0.79
N GLU A 46 -23.01 11.14 1.11
CA GLU A 46 -23.69 12.31 0.53
C GLU A 46 -22.98 13.62 0.90
N ASP A 47 -22.59 13.77 2.18
CA ASP A 47 -21.86 14.94 2.65
C ASP A 47 -20.47 15.01 2.01
N ARG A 48 -19.77 13.87 1.93
CA ARG A 48 -18.48 13.73 1.25
C ARG A 48 -18.57 14.14 -0.21
N LEU A 49 -19.60 13.68 -0.92
CA LEU A 49 -19.87 14.06 -2.30
C LEU A 49 -20.07 15.57 -2.43
N ARG A 50 -20.95 16.17 -1.61
CA ARG A 50 -21.23 17.61 -1.64
C ARG A 50 -20.00 18.46 -1.32
N ILE A 51 -19.20 18.05 -0.33
CA ILE A 51 -17.92 18.70 0.00
C ILE A 51 -16.98 18.65 -1.21
N ARG A 52 -16.83 17.48 -1.86
CA ARG A 52 -16.01 17.34 -3.07
C ARG A 52 -16.51 18.24 -4.21
N GLN A 53 -17.81 18.31 -4.47
CA GLN A 53 -18.38 19.19 -5.49
C GLN A 53 -18.02 20.67 -5.24
N VAL A 54 -18.09 21.12 -3.99
CA VAL A 54 -17.73 22.50 -3.62
C VAL A 54 -16.23 22.74 -3.79
N LEU A 55 -15.38 21.80 -3.38
CA LEU A 55 -13.93 21.93 -3.57
C LEU A 55 -13.53 21.89 -5.04
N LEU A 56 -14.15 21.03 -5.86
CA LEU A 56 -13.91 20.99 -7.31
C LEU A 56 -14.18 22.35 -7.96
N LYS A 57 -15.28 22.99 -7.56
CA LYS A 57 -15.64 24.33 -8.02
C LYS A 57 -14.67 25.41 -7.54
N ILE A 58 -14.24 25.37 -6.27
CA ILE A 58 -13.39 26.42 -5.68
C ILE A 58 -11.94 26.31 -6.15
N LEU A 59 -11.41 25.08 -6.21
CA LEU A 59 -9.98 24.84 -6.48
C LEU A 59 -9.69 24.74 -7.98
N PHE A 60 -10.64 24.22 -8.77
CA PHE A 60 -10.41 23.89 -10.18
C PHE A 60 -11.43 24.52 -11.14
N GLU A 61 -12.39 25.30 -10.62
CA GLU A 61 -13.49 25.90 -11.41
C GLU A 61 -14.39 24.86 -12.13
N ILE A 62 -14.34 23.60 -11.69
CA ILE A 62 -15.13 22.50 -12.25
C ILE A 62 -16.49 22.46 -11.57
N LYS A 63 -17.57 22.49 -12.37
CA LYS A 63 -18.94 22.35 -11.87
C LYS A 63 -19.39 20.92 -12.05
N THR A 64 -19.82 20.29 -10.97
CA THR A 64 -20.37 18.94 -10.95
C THR A 64 -21.73 18.95 -10.28
N THR A 65 -22.62 18.08 -10.73
CA THR A 65 -23.99 17.96 -10.19
C THR A 65 -24.31 16.57 -9.68
N THR A 66 -23.73 15.54 -10.28
CA THR A 66 -23.92 14.14 -9.87
C THR A 66 -22.62 13.52 -9.33
N SER A 67 -22.72 12.27 -8.86
CA SER A 67 -21.54 11.49 -8.48
C SER A 67 -20.68 11.17 -9.70
N GLU A 68 -21.30 10.86 -10.84
CA GLU A 68 -20.60 10.54 -12.09
C GLU A 68 -19.81 11.73 -12.62
N ASP A 69 -20.35 12.96 -12.52
CA ASP A 69 -19.62 14.19 -12.88
C ASP A 69 -18.35 14.35 -12.03
N VAL A 70 -18.43 14.02 -10.74
CA VAL A 70 -17.29 14.08 -9.81
C VAL A 70 -16.25 13.04 -10.20
N GLU A 71 -16.64 11.77 -10.38
CA GLU A 71 -15.72 10.71 -10.77
C GLU A 71 -15.08 10.98 -12.15
N ALA A 72 -15.84 11.47 -13.12
CA ALA A 72 -15.29 11.85 -14.42
C ALA A 72 -14.25 12.98 -14.32
N ALA A 73 -14.48 13.98 -13.45
CA ALA A 73 -13.49 15.02 -13.18
C ALA A 73 -12.23 14.45 -12.53
N LEU A 74 -12.38 13.60 -11.50
CA LEU A 74 -11.26 12.99 -10.79
C LEU A 74 -10.43 12.08 -11.70
N ASN A 75 -11.07 11.32 -12.59
CA ASN A 75 -10.36 10.47 -13.55
C ASN A 75 -9.56 11.27 -14.60
N SER A 76 -9.81 12.57 -14.73
CA SER A 76 -9.07 13.45 -15.64
C SER A 76 -7.94 14.23 -14.96
N PHE A 77 -7.78 14.07 -13.63
CA PHE A 77 -6.75 14.78 -12.88
C PHE A 77 -5.36 14.23 -13.16
N ASN A 78 -4.38 15.13 -13.14
CA ASN A 78 -2.97 14.79 -13.00
C ASN A 78 -2.57 14.71 -11.51
N ASP A 79 -1.33 14.29 -11.24
CA ASP A 79 -0.80 14.10 -9.88
C ASP A 79 -0.85 15.38 -9.04
N GLU A 80 -0.55 16.55 -9.63
CA GLU A 80 -0.61 17.84 -8.92
C GLU A 80 -2.03 18.21 -8.48
N GLN A 81 -3.03 17.94 -9.33
CA GLN A 81 -4.43 18.18 -9.02
C GLN A 81 -4.93 17.21 -7.94
N HIS A 82 -4.54 15.93 -8.01
CA HIS A 82 -4.82 14.96 -6.95
C HIS A 82 -4.16 15.35 -5.64
N PHE A 83 -2.89 15.76 -5.66
CA PHE A 83 -2.17 16.24 -4.49
C PHE A 83 -2.86 17.45 -3.86
N LEU A 84 -3.25 18.44 -4.66
CA LEU A 84 -3.95 19.63 -4.18
C LEU A 84 -5.29 19.27 -3.53
N LEU A 85 -6.09 18.41 -4.17
CA LEU A 85 -7.37 17.99 -3.61
C LEU A 85 -7.20 17.16 -2.34
N ASN A 86 -6.31 16.16 -2.34
CA ASN A 86 -6.08 15.27 -1.20
C ASN A 86 -5.53 16.03 0.00
N SER A 87 -4.55 16.91 -0.20
CA SER A 87 -4.02 17.75 0.88
C SER A 87 -5.05 18.73 1.43
N THR A 88 -5.94 19.26 0.59
CA THR A 88 -7.03 20.15 1.03
C THR A 88 -8.12 19.39 1.78
N MET A 89 -8.42 18.14 1.39
CA MET A 89 -9.44 17.31 2.02
C MET A 89 -9.02 16.73 3.37
N LEU A 90 -7.72 16.50 3.58
CA LEU A 90 -7.23 15.75 4.74
C LEU A 90 -7.73 16.29 6.10
N PRO A 91 -7.79 17.61 6.37
CA PRO A 91 -8.36 18.14 7.61
C PRO A 91 -9.84 17.83 7.84
N LEU A 92 -10.58 17.38 6.82
CA LEU A 92 -12.00 16.99 6.90
C LEU A 92 -12.20 15.48 6.99
N THR A 93 -11.17 14.67 6.76
CA THR A 93 -11.29 13.20 6.74
C THR A 93 -10.36 12.50 7.72
N GLY A 94 -9.27 13.15 8.12
CA GLY A 94 -8.29 12.61 9.06
C GLY A 94 -8.69 12.77 10.53
N ILE A 95 -8.05 11.97 11.38
CA ILE A 95 -8.21 11.97 12.85
C ILE A 95 -6.91 12.36 13.54
N GLY A 96 -7.00 12.71 14.83
CA GLY A 96 -5.81 13.02 15.63
C GLY A 96 -5.14 14.35 15.30
N GLU A 97 -3.99 14.57 15.94
CA GLU A 97 -3.19 15.79 15.78
C GLU A 97 -2.63 15.93 14.36
N ASP A 98 -2.29 14.81 13.73
CA ASP A 98 -1.65 14.75 12.43
C ASP A 98 -2.64 14.59 11.26
N CYS A 99 -3.95 14.64 11.52
CA CYS A 99 -5.00 14.36 10.52
C CYS A 99 -4.77 13.02 9.78
N LEU A 100 -4.39 11.97 10.51
CA LEU A 100 -4.12 10.66 9.92
C LEU A 100 -5.39 10.08 9.28
N PHE A 101 -5.25 9.60 8.06
CA PHE A 101 -6.30 8.92 7.30
C PHE A 101 -5.72 7.64 6.69
N LEU A 102 -6.39 6.50 6.88
CA LEU A 102 -6.05 5.25 6.19
C LEU A 102 -6.90 5.11 4.93
N ASN A 103 -6.26 4.81 3.81
CA ASN A 103 -6.87 4.56 2.51
C ASN A 103 -7.41 3.12 2.37
N GLU A 104 -7.94 2.57 3.47
CA GLU A 104 -8.38 1.19 3.56
C GLU A 104 -9.90 1.12 3.72
N CYS A 105 -10.51 0.07 3.18
CA CYS A 105 -11.93 -0.19 3.40
C CYS A 105 -12.12 -0.74 4.82
N MET A 106 -12.96 -0.08 5.61
CA MET A 106 -13.36 -0.56 6.93
C MET A 106 -14.71 -1.26 6.87
N ALA A 107 -14.98 -2.10 7.86
CA ALA A 107 -16.30 -2.72 8.00
C ALA A 107 -17.39 -1.65 8.22
N GLU A 108 -18.63 -2.00 7.91
CA GLU A 108 -19.78 -1.11 8.11
C GLU A 108 -19.83 -0.63 9.57
N ASN A 109 -20.08 0.67 9.77
CA ASN A 109 -20.10 1.33 11.08
C ASN A 109 -18.79 1.25 11.89
N THR A 110 -17.66 0.94 11.24
CA THR A 110 -16.33 0.96 11.84
C THR A 110 -15.52 2.13 11.28
N SER A 111 -14.74 2.78 12.13
CA SER A 111 -13.84 3.87 11.78
C SER A 111 -12.49 3.72 12.48
N LEU A 112 -11.51 4.54 12.10
CA LEU A 112 -10.21 4.55 12.76
C LEU A 112 -10.27 4.95 14.24
N LEU A 113 -11.39 5.54 14.69
CA LEU A 113 -11.62 5.90 16.09
C LEU A 113 -11.94 4.70 16.99
N ASP A 114 -12.31 3.56 16.41
CA ASP A 114 -12.58 2.31 17.14
C ASP A 114 -11.28 1.58 17.54
N PHE A 115 -10.14 2.05 17.03
CA PHE A 115 -8.82 1.50 17.31
C PHE A 115 -7.99 2.57 18.03
N GLU A 116 -7.48 2.25 19.23
CA GLU A 116 -6.61 3.18 19.94
C GLU A 116 -5.22 3.22 19.31
N THR A 117 -4.68 2.05 18.99
CA THR A 117 -3.32 1.85 18.48
C THR A 117 -3.31 1.23 17.08
N VAL A 118 -2.16 1.33 16.39
CA VAL A 118 -1.94 0.62 15.13
C VAL A 118 -2.09 -0.89 15.33
N TYR A 119 -1.68 -1.41 16.49
CA TYR A 119 -1.87 -2.82 16.87
C TYR A 119 -3.35 -3.22 16.88
N ASP A 120 -4.23 -2.42 17.49
CA ASP A 120 -5.65 -2.79 17.61
C ASP A 120 -6.30 -2.97 16.24
N TYR A 121 -5.95 -2.08 15.30
CA TYR A 121 -6.38 -2.16 13.91
C TYR A 121 -5.81 -3.39 13.20
N ASP A 122 -4.48 -3.58 13.26
CA ASP A 122 -3.80 -4.67 12.56
C ASP A 122 -4.21 -6.06 13.10
N TYR A 123 -4.42 -6.15 14.41
CA TYR A 123 -4.90 -7.36 15.07
C TYR A 123 -6.35 -7.68 14.71
N ALA A 124 -7.23 -6.66 14.62
CA ALA A 124 -8.61 -6.87 14.18
C ALA A 124 -8.69 -7.39 12.74
N ASP A 125 -7.88 -6.84 11.83
CA ASP A 125 -7.75 -7.34 10.46
C ASP A 125 -7.21 -8.77 10.43
N HIS A 126 -6.21 -9.10 11.27
CA HIS A 126 -5.71 -10.45 11.39
C HIS A 126 -6.80 -11.45 11.80
N LEU A 127 -7.55 -11.15 12.86
CA LEU A 127 -8.64 -12.02 13.31
C LEU A 127 -9.70 -12.22 12.22
N PHE A 128 -10.03 -11.16 11.48
CA PHE A 128 -10.94 -11.26 10.35
C PHE A 128 -10.39 -12.19 9.27
N GLN A 129 -9.14 -11.99 8.83
CA GLN A 129 -8.52 -12.82 7.79
C GLN A 129 -8.40 -14.29 8.20
N GLU A 130 -7.96 -14.59 9.43
CA GLU A 130 -7.88 -15.96 9.93
C GLU A 130 -9.26 -16.63 9.95
N SER A 131 -10.30 -15.89 10.35
CA SER A 131 -11.67 -16.41 10.35
C SER A 131 -12.20 -16.72 8.94
N MET A 132 -11.81 -15.94 7.93
CA MET A 132 -12.17 -16.22 6.53
C MET A 132 -11.43 -17.45 6.01
N ARG A 133 -10.12 -17.56 6.29
CA ARG A 133 -9.31 -18.73 5.89
C ARG A 133 -9.86 -20.03 6.46
N GLN A 134 -10.28 -20.03 7.73
CA GLN A 134 -10.90 -21.21 8.36
C GLN A 134 -12.28 -21.57 7.79
N LYS A 135 -13.05 -20.56 7.32
CA LYS A 135 -14.33 -20.82 6.64
C LYS A 135 -14.13 -21.44 5.27
N ASP A 136 -13.12 -20.98 4.54
CA ASP A 136 -12.80 -21.46 3.19
C ASP A 136 -12.13 -22.84 3.22
N ASP A 137 -11.25 -23.07 4.19
CA ASP A 137 -10.59 -24.35 4.43
C ASP A 137 -10.68 -24.73 5.92
N PRO A 138 -11.61 -25.63 6.30
CA PRO A 138 -11.74 -26.08 7.68
C PRO A 138 -10.52 -26.83 8.24
N ALA A 139 -9.59 -27.29 7.38
CA ALA A 139 -8.33 -27.91 7.80
C ALA A 139 -7.22 -26.87 8.05
N TYR A 140 -7.46 -25.60 7.73
CA TYR A 140 -6.50 -24.51 7.95
C TYR A 140 -6.22 -24.32 9.44
N ILE A 141 -4.93 -24.28 9.78
CA ILE A 141 -4.46 -23.99 11.14
C ILE A 141 -4.16 -22.51 11.22
N ALA A 142 -4.87 -21.81 12.10
CA ALA A 142 -4.67 -20.38 12.30
C ALA A 142 -3.24 -20.08 12.76
N LYS A 143 -2.65 -19.04 12.17
CA LYS A 143 -1.31 -18.60 12.51
C LYS A 143 -1.34 -17.71 13.77
N PRO A 144 -0.32 -17.78 14.64
CA PRO A 144 -0.21 -16.83 15.74
C PRO A 144 0.03 -15.42 15.17
N TYR A 145 -0.62 -14.43 15.78
CA TYR A 145 -0.44 -13.04 15.42
C TYR A 145 0.96 -12.54 15.77
N ARG A 146 1.66 -11.99 14.77
CA ARG A 146 2.98 -11.35 14.89
C ARG A 146 3.06 -10.03 14.11
N GLY A 147 1.90 -9.46 13.79
CA GLY A 147 1.77 -8.34 12.85
C GLY A 147 1.52 -8.81 11.42
N ILE A 148 0.57 -8.17 10.73
CA ILE A 148 0.25 -8.46 9.32
C ILE A 148 0.24 -7.20 8.43
N LEU A 149 0.60 -6.05 8.99
CA LEU A 149 0.62 -4.76 8.30
C LEU A 149 1.56 -4.83 7.10
N TYR A 150 1.02 -4.64 5.90
CA TYR A 150 1.76 -4.72 4.66
C TYR A 150 1.34 -3.59 3.72
N TYR A 151 2.17 -2.56 3.63
CA TYR A 151 1.97 -1.37 2.78
C TYR A 151 0.55 -0.79 2.84
N ARG A 152 -0.01 -0.64 4.05
CA ARG A 152 -1.29 0.06 4.23
C ARG A 152 -1.12 1.52 3.88
N TRP A 153 -1.89 2.01 2.92
CA TRP A 153 -1.74 3.37 2.42
C TRP A 153 -2.40 4.37 3.37
N ALA A 154 -1.72 5.47 3.64
CA ALA A 154 -2.14 6.49 4.57
C ALA A 154 -1.84 7.90 4.05
N ARG A 155 -2.49 8.88 4.67
CA ARG A 155 -2.28 10.31 4.47
C ARG A 155 -2.21 10.98 5.82
N LEU A 156 -1.28 11.92 5.99
CA LEU A 156 -1.11 12.65 7.24
C LEU A 156 -0.37 13.97 7.02
N HIS A 157 -0.40 14.82 8.04
CA HIS A 157 0.48 15.97 8.16
C HIS A 157 1.67 15.62 9.06
N ILE A 158 2.87 15.95 8.60
CA ILE A 158 4.10 15.90 9.40
C ILE A 158 4.65 17.32 9.42
N ASN A 159 4.74 17.93 10.61
CA ASN A 159 5.17 19.32 10.78
C ASN A 159 4.40 20.31 9.88
N GLY A 160 3.10 20.08 9.69
CA GLY A 160 2.22 20.92 8.85
C GLY A 160 2.31 20.64 7.35
N VAL A 161 3.13 19.68 6.91
CA VAL A 161 3.27 19.30 5.50
C VAL A 161 2.52 18.00 5.21
N PHE A 162 1.69 18.00 4.17
CA PHE A 162 0.96 16.81 3.72
C PHE A 162 1.92 15.77 3.15
N HIS A 163 1.75 14.52 3.59
CA HIS A 163 2.47 13.36 3.09
C HIS A 163 1.49 12.25 2.75
N TYR A 164 1.77 11.54 1.65
CA TYR A 164 1.36 10.15 1.52
C TYR A 164 2.27 9.29 2.39
N ALA A 165 1.77 8.16 2.88
CA ALA A 165 2.56 7.25 3.65
C ALA A 165 2.17 5.80 3.44
N ASN A 166 3.13 4.89 3.62
CA ASN A 166 2.85 3.47 3.77
C ASN A 166 3.15 3.03 5.21
N LEU A 167 2.29 2.18 5.76
CA LEU A 167 2.51 1.53 7.03
C LEU A 167 2.82 0.05 6.78
N CYS A 168 3.96 -0.44 7.27
CA CYS A 168 4.41 -1.81 7.02
C CYS A 168 5.14 -2.40 8.23
N LEU A 169 5.01 -3.71 8.45
CA LEU A 169 5.95 -4.44 9.31
C LEU A 169 7.31 -4.57 8.60
N LEU A 170 8.39 -4.55 9.38
CA LEU A 170 9.75 -4.70 8.89
C LEU A 170 9.95 -5.97 8.07
N ALA A 171 9.38 -7.10 8.49
CA ALA A 171 9.45 -8.34 7.73
C ALA A 171 8.80 -8.22 6.34
N GLY A 172 7.67 -7.52 6.26
CA GLY A 172 7.00 -7.21 4.99
C GLY A 172 7.82 -6.29 4.11
N TYR A 173 8.38 -5.23 4.68
CA TYR A 173 9.23 -4.27 3.99
C TYR A 173 10.52 -4.92 3.45
N VAL A 174 11.21 -5.74 4.25
CA VAL A 174 12.40 -6.45 3.78
C VAL A 174 12.02 -7.47 2.70
N ASN A 175 10.90 -8.18 2.85
CA ASN A 175 10.43 -9.12 1.83
C ASN A 175 10.18 -8.43 0.48
N SER A 176 9.57 -7.23 0.45
CA SER A 176 9.35 -6.51 -0.81
C SER A 176 10.66 -6.08 -1.46
N LYS A 177 11.65 -5.63 -0.67
CA LYS A 177 13.00 -5.29 -1.19
C LYS A 177 13.73 -6.51 -1.76
N LEU A 178 13.63 -7.65 -1.09
CA LEU A 178 14.22 -8.90 -1.59
C LEU A 178 13.51 -9.41 -2.84
N GLU A 179 12.20 -9.22 -2.94
CA GLU A 179 11.43 -9.59 -4.12
C GLU A 179 11.90 -8.79 -5.35
N GLU A 180 11.88 -7.46 -5.27
CA GLU A 180 12.34 -6.55 -6.32
C GLU A 180 13.78 -6.88 -6.74
N PHE A 181 14.71 -6.86 -5.79
CA PHE A 181 16.12 -7.12 -6.03
C PHE A 181 16.39 -8.52 -6.61
N GLY A 182 15.72 -9.53 -6.08
CA GLY A 182 15.95 -10.91 -6.49
C GLY A 182 15.43 -11.20 -7.90
N PHE A 183 14.30 -10.60 -8.29
CA PHE A 183 13.78 -10.76 -9.64
C PHE A 183 14.62 -10.04 -10.68
N ASP A 184 15.18 -8.86 -10.35
CA ASP A 184 16.19 -8.23 -11.19
C ASP A 184 17.40 -9.16 -11.37
N LYS A 185 17.85 -9.80 -10.29
CA LYS A 185 18.98 -10.72 -10.36
C LYS A 185 18.69 -11.99 -11.17
N ILE A 186 17.48 -12.54 -11.06
CA ILE A 186 17.03 -13.67 -11.89
C ILE A 186 17.03 -13.26 -13.37
N ASN A 187 16.57 -12.05 -13.69
CA ASN A 187 16.56 -11.54 -15.06
C ASN A 187 17.99 -11.33 -15.61
N GLU A 188 18.95 -10.92 -14.77
CA GLU A 188 20.37 -10.89 -15.17
C GLU A 188 20.93 -12.30 -15.46
N MET A 189 20.57 -13.30 -14.65
CA MET A 189 21.07 -14.67 -14.77
C MET A 189 20.46 -15.41 -15.97
N ILE A 190 19.15 -15.26 -16.17
CA ILE A 190 18.38 -15.83 -17.28
C ILE A 190 17.51 -14.71 -17.89
N PRO A 191 18.07 -13.95 -18.84
CA PRO A 191 17.32 -12.90 -19.53
C PRO A 191 16.08 -13.48 -20.21
N HIS A 192 14.94 -12.83 -19.99
CA HIS A 192 13.67 -13.30 -20.52
C HIS A 192 12.71 -12.15 -20.81
N GLN A 193 11.72 -12.43 -21.63
CA GLN A 193 10.67 -11.47 -21.97
C GLN A 193 9.32 -12.17 -22.12
N TYR A 194 8.24 -11.43 -21.88
CA TYR A 194 6.90 -11.88 -22.21
C TYR A 194 6.63 -11.64 -23.70
N VAL A 195 6.23 -12.68 -24.40
CA VAL A 195 5.83 -12.63 -25.82
C VAL A 195 4.45 -13.23 -26.02
N ASP A 196 3.82 -12.90 -27.14
CA ASP A 196 2.52 -13.44 -27.50
C ASP A 196 2.56 -14.97 -27.63
N GLY A 197 1.60 -15.61 -26.97
CA GLY A 197 1.28 -17.02 -27.15
C GLY A 197 0.42 -17.24 -28.39
N LYS A 198 0.32 -18.50 -28.84
CA LYS A 198 -0.41 -18.91 -30.06
C LYS A 198 -1.86 -18.42 -30.15
N ASN A 199 -2.50 -18.17 -29.01
CA ASN A 199 -3.90 -17.74 -28.93
C ASN A 199 -4.05 -16.29 -28.50
N HIS A 200 -2.97 -15.54 -28.31
CA HIS A 200 -3.04 -14.14 -27.90
C HIS A 200 -3.88 -13.34 -28.90
N GLY A 201 -4.75 -12.46 -28.39
CA GLY A 201 -5.61 -11.60 -29.20
C GLY A 201 -6.79 -12.30 -29.90
N LYS A 202 -6.93 -13.63 -29.80
CA LYS A 202 -8.08 -14.33 -30.38
C LYS A 202 -9.36 -13.99 -29.63
N ARG A 203 -10.42 -13.69 -30.37
CA ARG A 203 -11.75 -13.40 -29.80
C ARG A 203 -12.33 -14.61 -29.10
N GLU A 204 -12.85 -14.39 -27.90
CA GLU A 204 -13.61 -15.38 -27.14
C GLU A 204 -14.69 -14.69 -26.32
N GLY A 205 -15.96 -14.99 -26.64
CA GLY A 205 -17.10 -14.26 -26.08
C GLY A 205 -17.03 -12.76 -26.40
N GLN A 206 -17.21 -11.92 -25.38
CA GLN A 206 -17.11 -10.45 -25.46
C GLN A 206 -15.69 -9.92 -25.18
N GLY A 207 -14.68 -10.79 -25.28
CA GLY A 207 -13.30 -10.45 -24.96
C GLY A 207 -12.31 -11.04 -25.95
N PHE A 208 -11.04 -10.97 -25.58
CA PHE A 208 -9.94 -11.63 -26.27
C PHE A 208 -9.10 -12.44 -25.29
N ILE A 209 -8.49 -13.51 -25.79
CA ILE A 209 -7.60 -14.36 -25.02
C ILE A 209 -6.29 -13.60 -24.79
N PHE A 210 -5.97 -13.33 -23.53
CA PHE A 210 -4.69 -12.77 -23.12
C PHE A 210 -3.73 -13.91 -22.80
N ALA A 211 -3.07 -14.43 -23.83
CA ALA A 211 -2.12 -15.53 -23.71
C ALA A 211 -0.70 -15.00 -23.86
N MET A 212 -0.06 -14.63 -22.76
CA MET A 212 1.38 -14.35 -22.75
C MET A 212 2.15 -15.64 -22.47
N ARG A 213 3.35 -15.75 -23.03
CA ARG A 213 4.33 -16.80 -22.68
C ARG A 213 5.67 -16.14 -22.40
N VAL A 214 6.46 -16.77 -21.54
CA VAL A 214 7.84 -16.36 -21.32
C VAL A 214 8.71 -16.96 -22.43
N ASP A 215 9.58 -16.14 -23.00
CA ASP A 215 10.67 -16.53 -23.88
C ASP A 215 11.98 -16.25 -23.14
N ALA A 216 12.70 -17.32 -22.83
CA ALA A 216 13.97 -17.29 -22.10
C ALA A 216 15.07 -17.96 -22.93
N GLY A 217 14.95 -17.95 -24.26
CA GLY A 217 15.97 -18.51 -25.15
C GLY A 217 16.16 -20.02 -25.01
N GLY A 218 15.12 -20.77 -24.65
CA GLY A 218 15.19 -22.22 -24.40
C GLY A 218 15.50 -22.60 -22.95
N LEU A 219 15.57 -21.62 -22.03
CA LEU A 219 15.77 -21.82 -20.60
C LEU A 219 14.47 -21.62 -19.78
N GLU A 220 13.30 -21.71 -20.40
CA GLU A 220 12.02 -21.39 -19.74
C GLU A 220 11.75 -22.30 -18.53
N ALA A 221 12.13 -23.58 -18.62
CA ALA A 221 11.94 -24.53 -17.53
C ALA A 221 12.89 -24.26 -16.35
N GLN A 222 14.13 -23.85 -16.65
CA GLN A 222 15.14 -23.47 -15.67
C GLN A 222 14.74 -22.17 -14.96
N LEU A 223 14.24 -21.20 -15.72
CA LEU A 223 13.71 -19.95 -15.17
C LEU A 223 12.52 -20.21 -14.22
N ASP A 224 11.58 -21.06 -14.62
CA ASP A 224 10.43 -21.42 -13.77
C ASP A 224 10.87 -22.11 -12.47
N GLU A 225 11.84 -23.05 -12.55
CA GLU A 225 12.36 -23.73 -11.36
C GLU A 225 13.16 -22.77 -10.46
N LEU A 226 13.98 -21.87 -11.02
CA LEU A 226 14.73 -20.88 -10.26
C LEU A 226 13.78 -19.92 -9.54
N THR A 227 12.78 -19.43 -10.26
CA THR A 227 11.72 -18.56 -9.71
C THR A 227 10.97 -19.24 -8.58
N GLU A 228 10.58 -20.51 -8.75
CA GLU A 228 9.87 -21.27 -7.71
C GLU A 228 10.75 -21.54 -6.48
N ARG A 229 12.04 -21.84 -6.67
CA ARG A 229 13.00 -21.94 -5.56
C ARG A 229 13.14 -20.62 -4.83
N TYR A 230 13.19 -19.51 -5.56
CA TYR A 230 13.31 -18.19 -4.96
C TYR A 230 12.06 -17.77 -4.19
N TYR A 231 10.85 -18.02 -4.69
CA TYR A 231 9.62 -17.79 -3.92
C TYR A 231 9.59 -18.56 -2.60
N ARG A 232 10.07 -19.83 -2.60
CA ARG A 232 10.18 -20.61 -1.35
C ARG A 232 11.21 -20.03 -0.39
N TYR A 233 12.33 -19.53 -0.93
CA TYR A 233 13.34 -18.81 -0.16
C TYR A 233 12.74 -17.55 0.49
N LEU A 234 12.10 -16.68 -0.29
CA LEU A 234 11.44 -15.46 0.20
C LEU A 234 10.44 -15.77 1.32
N SER A 235 9.55 -16.74 1.11
CA SER A 235 8.56 -17.14 2.12
C SER A 235 9.22 -17.59 3.43
N SER A 236 10.28 -18.41 3.34
CA SER A 236 11.00 -18.92 4.52
C SER A 236 11.78 -17.81 5.23
N ARG A 237 12.40 -16.89 4.48
CA ARG A 237 13.13 -15.75 5.04
C ARG A 237 12.20 -14.75 5.70
N SER A 238 11.08 -14.41 5.06
CA SER A 238 10.06 -13.52 5.62
C SER A 238 9.54 -14.04 6.96
N GLU A 239 9.20 -15.33 7.05
CA GLU A 239 8.76 -15.96 8.30
C GLU A 239 9.86 -15.94 9.38
N ALA A 240 11.13 -16.16 9.01
CA ALA A 240 12.25 -16.12 9.94
C ALA A 240 12.49 -14.71 10.49
N ILE A 241 12.49 -13.68 9.64
CA ILE A 241 12.65 -12.28 10.05
C ILE A 241 11.49 -11.87 10.97
N LEU A 242 10.25 -12.20 10.57
CA LEU A 242 9.06 -11.92 11.39
C LEU A 242 9.17 -12.57 12.77
N SER A 243 9.54 -13.85 12.83
CA SER A 243 9.70 -14.57 14.10
C SER A 243 10.82 -13.99 14.96
N ASP A 244 11.95 -13.63 14.37
CA ASP A 244 13.11 -13.10 15.10
C ASP A 244 12.82 -11.73 15.71
N PHE A 245 12.17 -10.85 14.95
CA PHE A 245 11.86 -9.49 15.41
C PHE A 245 10.72 -9.47 16.43
N ASP A 246 9.69 -10.28 16.24
CA ASP A 246 8.63 -10.43 17.25
C ASP A 246 9.19 -10.97 18.57
N ALA A 247 10.09 -11.95 18.53
CA ALA A 247 10.74 -12.49 19.73
C ALA A 247 11.68 -11.48 20.43
N LYS A 248 12.40 -10.67 19.66
CA LYS A 248 13.32 -9.65 20.21
C LYS A 248 12.60 -8.41 20.72
N ALA A 249 11.44 -8.10 20.15
CA ALA A 249 10.62 -6.93 20.44
C ALA A 249 11.42 -5.62 20.59
N PRO A 250 12.23 -5.23 19.57
CA PRO A 250 13.07 -4.03 19.67
C PRO A 250 12.25 -2.73 19.82
N LYS A 251 10.95 -2.75 19.47
CA LYS A 251 10.02 -1.64 19.67
C LYS A 251 10.48 -0.36 18.98
N ARG A 252 10.70 -0.43 17.67
CA ARG A 252 11.13 0.70 16.85
C ARG A 252 10.23 0.94 15.65
N VAL A 253 10.23 2.16 15.16
CA VAL A 253 9.71 2.51 13.84
C VAL A 253 10.81 3.21 13.03
N TYR A 254 11.08 2.72 11.84
CA TYR A 254 11.93 3.43 10.88
C TYR A 254 11.06 4.31 9.99
N GLN A 255 11.61 5.45 9.59
CA GLN A 255 10.95 6.43 8.74
C GLN A 255 11.83 6.67 7.53
N VAL A 256 11.41 6.18 6.37
CA VAL A 256 12.19 6.27 5.13
C VAL A 256 11.49 7.26 4.19
N ASP A 257 12.19 8.34 3.83
CA ASP A 257 11.70 9.29 2.84
C ASP A 257 11.81 8.65 1.45
N VAL A 258 10.65 8.44 0.82
CA VAL A 258 10.51 7.87 -0.52
C VAL A 258 9.83 8.87 -1.47
N SER A 259 9.90 10.16 -1.11
CA SER A 259 9.27 11.24 -1.86
C SER A 259 9.72 11.27 -3.32
N ARG A 260 8.76 11.54 -4.21
CA ARG A 260 9.01 11.89 -5.61
C ARG A 260 8.81 13.40 -5.78
N GLU A 261 9.26 13.97 -6.90
CA GLU A 261 9.35 15.44 -7.09
C GLU A 261 8.12 16.24 -6.61
N VAL A 262 6.91 15.76 -6.89
CA VAL A 262 5.64 16.42 -6.54
C VAL A 262 4.85 15.74 -5.43
N GLU A 263 5.36 14.63 -4.89
CA GLU A 263 4.64 13.78 -3.93
C GLU A 263 5.53 13.46 -2.72
N PRO A 264 5.44 14.27 -1.65
CA PRO A 264 5.99 13.92 -0.35
C PRO A 264 5.43 12.57 0.11
N HIS A 265 6.31 11.61 0.31
CA HIS A 265 5.97 10.24 0.63
C HIS A 265 6.96 9.67 1.64
N ILE A 266 6.44 9.05 2.68
CA ILE A 266 7.25 8.43 3.74
C ILE A 266 6.75 7.02 4.07
N ASP A 267 7.68 6.09 4.24
CA ASP A 267 7.36 4.75 4.73
C ASP A 267 7.58 4.70 6.25
N PHE A 268 6.57 4.25 6.99
CA PHE A 268 6.66 3.91 8.41
C PHE A 268 6.79 2.39 8.56
N ILE A 269 7.95 1.96 9.04
CA ILE A 269 8.34 0.56 9.08
C ILE A 269 8.46 0.12 10.53
N PHE A 270 7.46 -0.61 11.02
CA PHE A 270 7.36 -1.07 12.40
C PHE A 270 8.14 -2.37 12.58
N THR A 271 8.97 -2.47 13.61
CA THR A 271 9.79 -3.66 13.80
C THR A 271 8.99 -4.90 14.21
N ASP A 272 7.98 -4.71 15.05
CA ASP A 272 7.29 -5.80 15.74
C ASP A 272 5.96 -5.31 16.36
N THR A 273 5.21 -6.25 16.95
CA THR A 273 3.90 -5.98 17.58
C THR A 273 3.97 -4.96 18.71
N THR A 274 5.06 -4.89 19.48
CA THR A 274 5.20 -3.91 20.57
C THR A 274 5.45 -2.50 20.04
N ALA A 275 6.02 -2.36 18.83
CA ALA A 275 6.09 -1.08 18.13
C ALA A 275 4.69 -0.62 17.69
N LEU A 276 3.88 -1.53 17.15
CA LEU A 276 2.48 -1.23 16.79
C LEU A 276 1.64 -0.80 18.02
N GLN A 277 1.85 -1.45 19.16
CA GLN A 277 1.17 -1.11 20.42
C GLN A 277 1.59 0.26 20.97
N ALA A 278 2.80 0.72 20.63
CA ALA A 278 3.32 1.99 21.13
C ALA A 278 2.71 3.21 20.45
N VAL A 279 2.11 3.03 19.27
CA VAL A 279 1.67 4.12 18.40
C VAL A 279 0.16 4.21 18.38
N ARG A 280 -0.35 5.31 18.94
CA ARG A 280 -1.78 5.64 18.90
C ARG A 280 -2.10 6.41 17.65
N PHE A 281 -3.21 6.10 16.99
CA PHE A 281 -3.59 6.79 15.74
C PHE A 281 -3.81 8.29 15.96
N ARG A 282 -4.33 8.71 17.12
CA ARG A 282 -4.54 10.13 17.42
C ARG A 282 -3.26 10.93 17.62
N LEU A 283 -2.14 10.27 17.93
CA LEU A 283 -0.84 10.86 18.25
C LEU A 283 0.25 10.24 17.36
N PHE A 284 -0.12 9.85 16.15
CA PHE A 284 0.64 8.93 15.31
C PHE A 284 2.09 9.38 15.10
N VAL A 285 2.30 10.60 14.62
CA VAL A 285 3.66 11.10 14.34
C VAL A 285 4.45 11.22 15.64
N LYS A 286 3.84 11.76 16.69
CA LYS A 286 4.49 11.95 18.00
C LYS A 286 4.95 10.62 18.59
N ASP A 287 4.09 9.62 18.62
CA ASP A 287 4.41 8.31 19.16
C ASP A 287 5.45 7.59 18.28
N CYS A 288 5.36 7.73 16.95
CA CYS A 288 6.39 7.26 16.03
C CYS A 288 7.77 7.90 16.29
N GLN A 289 7.83 9.22 16.52
CA GLN A 289 9.09 9.89 16.87
C GLN A 289 9.67 9.39 18.21
N ALA A 290 8.82 9.02 19.17
CA ALA A 290 9.25 8.56 20.48
C ALA A 290 9.98 7.19 20.44
N ILE A 291 9.70 6.38 19.43
CA ILE A 291 10.32 5.07 19.22
C ILE A 291 11.08 4.99 17.88
N LYS A 292 11.53 6.13 17.35
CA LYS A 292 12.21 6.18 16.06
C LYS A 292 13.53 5.39 16.13
N GLY A 293 13.70 4.45 15.19
CA GLY A 293 14.94 3.73 14.97
C GLY A 293 15.90 4.49 14.04
N ASP A 294 17.15 4.03 13.99
CA ASP A 294 18.15 4.56 13.06
C ASP A 294 18.01 3.87 11.70
N THR A 295 17.85 4.65 10.62
CA THR A 295 17.65 4.10 9.28
C THR A 295 18.88 3.34 8.78
N GLU A 296 20.09 3.64 9.28
CA GLU A 296 21.30 2.88 8.95
C GLU A 296 21.17 1.40 9.38
N GLU A 297 20.52 1.12 10.52
CA GLU A 297 20.31 -0.26 10.99
C GLU A 297 19.38 -1.05 10.05
N LEU A 298 18.41 -0.37 9.44
CA LEU A 298 17.51 -0.97 8.47
C LEU A 298 18.24 -1.25 7.14
N GLU A 299 19.05 -0.31 6.68
CA GLU A 299 19.86 -0.45 5.47
C GLU A 299 20.85 -1.62 5.61
N GLU A 300 21.58 -1.71 6.73
CA GLU A 300 22.49 -2.83 7.00
C GLU A 300 21.78 -4.19 6.99
N LEU A 301 20.56 -4.25 7.54
CA LEU A 301 19.74 -5.46 7.51
C LEU A 301 19.35 -5.84 6.07
N ILE A 302 18.88 -4.88 5.28
CA ILE A 302 18.48 -5.11 3.89
C ILE A 302 19.68 -5.58 3.08
N ASP A 303 20.83 -4.91 3.19
CA ASP A 303 22.05 -5.29 2.49
C ASP A 303 22.47 -6.72 2.83
N LYS A 304 22.45 -7.07 4.12
CA LYS A 304 22.76 -8.43 4.57
C LYS A 304 21.82 -9.47 3.96
N GLU A 305 20.52 -9.23 3.97
CA GLU A 305 19.54 -10.17 3.42
C GLU A 305 19.64 -10.24 1.88
N CYS A 306 19.93 -9.12 1.20
CA CYS A 306 20.21 -9.08 -0.24
C CYS A 306 21.45 -9.91 -0.58
N GLN A 307 22.57 -9.77 0.15
CA GLN A 307 23.76 -10.59 -0.06
C GLN A 307 23.49 -12.08 0.15
N ALA A 308 22.69 -12.44 1.15
CA ALA A 308 22.26 -13.82 1.36
C ALA A 308 21.40 -14.34 0.19
N ALA A 309 20.49 -13.50 -0.35
CA ALA A 309 19.67 -13.83 -1.50
C ALA A 309 20.51 -14.05 -2.77
N ILE A 310 21.55 -13.23 -3.01
CA ILE A 310 22.51 -13.43 -4.11
C ILE A 310 23.15 -14.82 -4.00
N GLY A 311 23.72 -15.14 -2.84
CA GLY A 311 24.39 -16.43 -2.65
C GLY A 311 23.45 -17.62 -2.87
N PHE A 312 22.19 -17.50 -2.41
CA PHE A 312 21.16 -18.51 -2.66
C PHE A 312 20.82 -18.65 -4.15
N LEU A 313 20.64 -17.52 -4.86
CA LEU A 313 20.30 -17.50 -6.29
C LEU A 313 21.44 -18.07 -7.13
N GLU A 314 22.69 -17.67 -6.88
CA GLU A 314 23.87 -18.18 -7.60
C GLU A 314 24.02 -19.69 -7.43
N GLN A 315 23.89 -20.18 -6.19
CA GLN A 315 23.96 -21.61 -5.91
C GLN A 315 22.81 -22.37 -6.58
N SER A 316 21.58 -21.84 -6.49
CA SER A 316 20.39 -22.46 -7.08
C SER A 316 20.47 -22.48 -8.61
N HIS A 317 20.93 -21.40 -9.22
CA HIS A 317 21.11 -21.29 -10.65
C HIS A 317 22.14 -22.29 -11.16
N GLN A 318 23.31 -22.37 -10.51
CA GLN A 318 24.34 -23.34 -10.88
C GLN A 318 23.87 -24.79 -10.75
N ASP A 319 23.15 -25.11 -9.68
CA ASP A 319 22.55 -26.43 -9.48
C ASP A 319 21.54 -26.76 -10.58
N ILE A 320 20.65 -25.83 -10.93
CA ILE A 320 19.67 -26.01 -11.99
C ILE A 320 20.35 -26.27 -13.33
N LEU A 321 21.35 -25.45 -13.70
CA LEU A 321 22.06 -25.65 -14.97
C LEU A 321 22.81 -26.98 -15.05
N THR A 322 23.20 -27.55 -13.90
CA THR A 322 24.00 -28.78 -13.85
C THR A 322 23.15 -30.04 -13.70
N ASN A 323 22.08 -29.98 -12.90
CA ASN A 323 21.39 -31.16 -12.39
C ASN A 323 19.90 -31.22 -12.74
N PHE A 324 19.26 -30.11 -13.13
CA PHE A 324 17.83 -30.07 -13.41
C PHE A 324 17.53 -30.64 -14.80
N ASP A 325 16.60 -31.60 -14.88
CA ASP A 325 16.07 -32.08 -16.15
C ASP A 325 14.86 -31.23 -16.58
N PRO A 326 14.97 -30.39 -17.62
CA PRO A 326 13.89 -29.52 -18.08
C PRO A 326 12.69 -30.28 -18.66
N LYS A 327 12.80 -31.60 -18.84
CA LYS A 327 11.68 -32.46 -19.29
C LYS A 327 10.74 -32.85 -18.15
N VAL A 328 11.16 -32.67 -16.89
CA VAL A 328 10.33 -32.94 -15.72
C VAL A 328 9.44 -31.72 -15.47
N VAL A 329 8.30 -31.67 -16.16
CA VAL A 329 7.34 -30.56 -16.06
C VAL A 329 6.38 -30.80 -14.90
N LYS A 330 6.31 -29.85 -13.94
CA LYS A 330 5.27 -29.87 -12.91
C LYS A 330 3.90 -29.62 -13.54
N PHE A 331 2.93 -30.48 -13.24
CA PHE A 331 1.55 -30.27 -13.68
C PHE A 331 0.95 -29.08 -12.95
N ARG A 332 0.83 -27.95 -13.65
CA ARG A 332 0.08 -26.79 -13.17
C ARG A 332 -1.26 -26.70 -13.88
N LYS A 333 -2.29 -26.28 -13.16
CA LYS A 333 -3.62 -26.02 -13.74
C LYS A 333 -3.48 -24.91 -14.78
N LYS A 334 -3.71 -25.22 -16.05
CA LYS A 334 -3.73 -24.22 -17.12
C LYS A 334 -4.98 -23.36 -16.97
N MET A 335 -4.79 -22.12 -16.57
CA MET A 335 -5.84 -21.10 -16.53
C MET A 335 -5.83 -20.36 -17.87
N LYS A 336 -7.01 -20.15 -18.45
CA LYS A 336 -7.18 -19.31 -19.63
C LYS A 336 -7.73 -17.97 -19.17
N VAL A 337 -6.99 -16.90 -19.47
CA VAL A 337 -7.41 -15.53 -19.16
C VAL A 337 -8.09 -14.95 -20.40
N VAL A 338 -9.33 -14.51 -20.22
CA VAL A 338 -10.09 -13.77 -21.25
C VAL A 338 -10.28 -12.35 -20.71
N LEU A 339 -9.67 -11.38 -21.37
CA LEU A 339 -9.87 -9.97 -21.05
C LEU A 339 -11.08 -9.46 -21.81
N THR A 340 -12.00 -8.81 -21.09
CA THR A 340 -13.14 -8.14 -21.71
C THR A 340 -12.68 -6.86 -22.40
N ASP A 341 -13.43 -6.40 -23.41
CA ASP A 341 -13.13 -5.14 -24.09
C ASP A 341 -13.16 -3.91 -23.14
N ALA A 342 -13.86 -4.01 -22.02
CA ALA A 342 -13.86 -2.98 -20.98
C ALA A 342 -12.55 -3.02 -20.16
N ALA A 343 -12.17 -4.18 -19.64
CA ALA A 343 -10.95 -4.33 -18.84
C ALA A 343 -9.67 -4.00 -19.62
N ALA A 344 -9.67 -4.19 -20.95
CA ALA A 344 -8.54 -3.83 -21.79
C ALA A 344 -8.30 -2.32 -21.92
N LYS A 345 -9.33 -1.48 -21.73
CA LYS A 345 -9.19 -0.02 -21.74
C LYS A 345 -8.52 0.53 -20.48
N ASP A 346 -8.54 -0.22 -19.39
CA ASP A 346 -7.91 0.18 -18.12
C ASP A 346 -6.45 -0.28 -18.02
N LEU A 347 -5.99 -1.12 -18.95
CA LEU A 347 -4.64 -1.71 -19.00
C LEU A 347 -3.76 -1.14 -20.12
N LEU A 348 -4.33 -0.37 -21.05
CA LEU A 348 -3.70 0.25 -22.22
C LEU A 348 -3.93 1.76 -22.19
#